data_AF-A0A1A9RBQ2-F1
#
_entry.id   AF-A0A1A9RBQ2-F1
#
_cell.length_a   1.000
_cell.length_b   1.000
_cell.length_c   1.000
_cell.angle_alpha   90.00
_cell.angle_beta   90.00
_cell.angle_gamma   90.00
#
_symmetry.space_group_name_H-M   'P 1'
#
loop_
_entity.id
_entity.type
_entity.pdbx_description
1 polymer ?
#
loop_
_entity_poly.entity_id
_entity_poly.type
_entity_poly.pdbx_seq_one_letter_code
_entity_poly.pdbx_strand_id
1 'polypeptide(L)'
;MVLHTFLENFPWRRFGTPYETHAKGVQQNILNILAGSAVEKDYERLIDSLESQAWLVKLSPWGLKVCLALLAEEKPNKAWLLKGMRTLFEAANYSAQSPQAHAFKETKGKALKYGIFKAKLFDPAFDGRMDDEFLKITKTLDRHYLHVSVLELFAANRDLIAGLAASADAETAKQAALLAEAITNPKQYPCG
;
A
#
# COMPACT_ATOMS: atom_id res chain seq x y z
N MET A 1 10.79 6.66 7.55
CA MET A 1 9.54 7.40 7.84
C MET A 1 9.31 7.33 9.33
N VAL A 2 8.98 8.44 9.99
CA VAL A 2 8.54 8.41 11.39
C VAL A 2 7.04 8.17 11.39
N LEU A 3 6.62 6.94 11.72
CA LEU A 3 5.26 6.49 11.48
C LEU A 3 4.22 7.31 12.27
N HIS A 4 4.44 7.59 13.55
CA HIS A 4 3.54 8.43 14.34
C HIS A 4 3.32 9.82 13.72
N THR A 5 4.40 10.51 13.35
CA THR A 5 4.32 11.82 12.68
C THR A 5 3.55 11.73 11.36
N PHE A 6 3.78 10.68 10.56
CA PHE A 6 3.02 10.44 9.34
C PHE A 6 1.52 10.29 9.64
N LEU A 7 1.14 9.45 10.61
CA LEU A 7 -0.26 9.20 10.94
C LEU A 7 -1.00 10.45 11.42
N GLU A 8 -0.31 11.36 12.11
CA GLU A 8 -0.87 12.63 12.57
C GLU A 8 -1.07 13.64 11.43
N ASN A 9 -0.07 13.78 10.57
CA ASN A 9 -0.06 14.76 9.49
C ASN A 9 -0.86 14.32 8.25
N PHE A 10 -0.97 13.02 8.01
CA PHE A 10 -1.58 12.51 6.79
C PHE A 10 -3.06 12.94 6.71
N PRO A 11 -3.52 13.48 5.56
CA PRO A 11 -4.84 14.08 5.47
C PRO A 11 -5.93 13.02 5.25
N TRP A 12 -6.14 12.12 6.23
CA TRP A 12 -7.06 10.98 6.15
C TRP A 12 -8.47 11.33 5.66
N ARG A 13 -8.99 12.51 6.04
CA ARG A 13 -10.32 12.97 5.60
C ARG A 13 -10.40 13.26 4.10
N ARG A 14 -9.27 13.51 3.44
CA ARG A 14 -9.18 13.79 1.99
C ARG A 14 -9.14 12.51 1.15
N PHE A 15 -8.97 11.34 1.79
CA PHE A 15 -9.02 10.02 1.16
C PHE A 15 -10.30 9.32 1.63
N GLY A 16 -11.32 9.29 0.78
CA GLY A 16 -12.62 8.71 1.10
C GLY A 16 -13.55 8.69 -0.10
N THR A 17 -14.70 8.05 0.06
CA THR A 17 -15.73 7.97 -0.97
C THR A 17 -16.62 9.22 -0.96
N PRO A 18 -17.42 9.45 -2.02
CA PRO A 18 -18.47 10.47 -2.03
C PRO A 18 -19.53 10.32 -0.92
N TYR A 19 -19.63 9.14 -0.30
CA TYR A 19 -20.63 8.79 0.73
C TYR A 19 -20.04 8.83 2.16
N GLU A 20 -19.07 9.71 2.41
CA GLU A 20 -18.51 10.03 3.73
C GLU A 20 -17.80 8.89 4.50
N THR A 21 -17.49 7.76 3.84
CA THR A 21 -16.57 6.77 4.43
C THR A 21 -15.14 7.28 4.23
N HIS A 22 -14.65 8.06 5.21
CA HIS A 22 -13.26 8.56 5.24
C HIS A 22 -12.29 7.46 5.65
N ALA A 23 -11.03 7.56 5.21
CA ALA A 23 -9.92 6.70 5.63
C ALA A 23 -9.57 6.79 7.13
N LYS A 24 -10.37 7.48 7.96
CA LYS A 24 -10.25 7.47 9.42
C LYS A 24 -10.42 6.08 10.02
N GLY A 25 -11.30 5.24 9.45
CA GLY A 25 -11.41 3.85 9.89
C GLY A 25 -10.10 3.08 9.68
N VAL A 26 -9.43 3.33 8.55
CA VAL A 26 -8.11 2.78 8.23
C VAL A 26 -7.06 3.30 9.22
N GLN A 27 -7.06 4.62 9.50
CA GLN A 27 -6.19 5.23 10.51
C GLN A 27 -6.37 4.54 11.87
N GLN A 28 -7.61 4.30 12.30
CA GLN A 28 -7.87 3.66 13.59
C GLN A 28 -7.36 2.22 13.64
N ASN A 29 -7.53 1.44 12.56
CA ASN A 29 -6.98 0.08 12.49
C ASN A 29 -5.45 0.11 12.62
N ILE A 30 -4.77 1.05 11.95
CA ILE A 30 -3.31 1.22 12.06
C ILE A 30 -2.91 1.59 13.50
N LEU A 31 -3.64 2.49 14.16
CA LEU A 31 -3.37 2.87 15.54
C LEU A 31 -3.55 1.69 16.51
N ASN A 32 -4.58 0.86 16.31
CA ASN A 32 -4.78 -0.36 17.11
C ASN A 32 -3.61 -1.35 16.92
N ILE A 33 -3.13 -1.50 15.68
CA ILE A 33 -1.97 -2.36 15.35
C ILE A 33 -0.72 -1.84 16.08
N LEU A 34 -0.45 -0.54 16.03
CA LEU A 34 0.65 0.09 16.75
C LEU A 34 0.53 -0.01 18.27
N ALA A 35 -0.68 0.06 18.80
CA ALA A 35 -0.91 -0.09 20.24
C ALA A 35 -0.65 -1.52 20.72
N GLY A 36 -0.67 -2.52 19.81
CA GLY A 36 -0.65 -3.94 20.15
C GLY A 36 -2.01 -4.48 20.59
N SER A 37 -3.09 -3.71 20.37
CA SER A 37 -4.45 -4.07 20.73
C SER A 37 -5.28 -4.59 19.54
N ALA A 38 -4.66 -4.69 18.37
CA ALA A 38 -5.33 -5.15 17.16
C ALA A 38 -5.66 -6.64 17.21
N VAL A 39 -6.87 -6.97 16.77
CA VAL A 39 -7.30 -8.34 16.49
C VAL A 39 -7.21 -8.63 14.99
N GLU A 40 -7.33 -9.90 14.59
CA GLU A 40 -7.31 -10.34 13.18
C GLU A 40 -8.18 -9.46 12.26
N LYS A 41 -9.40 -9.16 12.71
CA LYS A 41 -10.36 -8.31 11.98
C LYS A 41 -9.83 -6.90 11.68
N ASP A 42 -8.94 -6.34 12.49
CA ASP A 42 -8.35 -5.03 12.23
C ASP A 42 -7.36 -5.10 11.05
N TYR A 43 -6.59 -6.20 10.95
CA TYR A 43 -5.72 -6.45 9.80
C TYR A 43 -6.54 -6.71 8.54
N GLU A 44 -7.58 -7.53 8.61
CA GLU A 44 -8.48 -7.78 7.47
C GLU A 44 -9.10 -6.49 6.95
N ARG A 45 -9.70 -5.69 7.85
CA ARG A 45 -10.30 -4.39 7.47
C ARG A 45 -9.30 -3.42 6.88
N LEU A 46 -8.06 -3.41 7.39
CA LEU A 46 -6.98 -2.60 6.81
C LEU A 46 -6.76 -3.02 5.35
N ILE A 47 -6.58 -4.31 5.09
CA ILE A 47 -6.28 -4.84 3.76
C ILE A 47 -7.46 -4.68 2.81
N ASP A 48 -8.68 -5.01 3.24
CA ASP A 48 -9.90 -4.81 2.46
C ASP A 48 -10.05 -3.35 2.01
N SER A 49 -9.71 -2.42 2.91
CA SER A 49 -9.74 -0.99 2.60
C SER A 49 -8.66 -0.61 1.57
N LEU A 50 -7.47 -1.19 1.66
CA LEU A 50 -6.38 -0.91 0.74
C LEU A 50 -6.55 -1.61 -0.62
N GLU A 51 -7.20 -2.77 -0.67
CA GLU A 51 -7.48 -3.49 -1.91
C GLU A 51 -8.68 -2.89 -2.65
N SER A 52 -9.66 -2.36 -1.91
CA SER A 52 -10.94 -1.93 -2.47
C SER A 52 -10.78 -0.95 -3.63
N GLN A 53 -11.03 -1.50 -4.83
CA GLN A 53 -11.03 -0.73 -6.07
C GLN A 53 -12.10 0.37 -6.01
N ALA A 54 -13.25 0.09 -5.39
CA ALA A 54 -14.37 1.03 -5.35
C ALA A 54 -14.13 2.21 -4.39
N TRP A 55 -13.42 2.01 -3.27
CA TRP A 55 -13.50 2.95 -2.15
C TRP A 55 -12.21 3.72 -1.87
N LEU A 56 -11.05 3.07 -1.94
CA LEU A 56 -9.81 3.67 -1.42
C LEU A 56 -8.57 3.30 -2.24
N VAL A 57 -8.72 2.98 -3.53
CA VAL A 57 -7.57 2.71 -4.44
C VAL A 57 -6.48 3.80 -4.42
N LYS A 58 -6.85 5.06 -4.12
CA LYS A 58 -5.91 6.18 -3.98
C LYS A 58 -5.09 6.14 -2.68
N LEU A 59 -5.61 5.47 -1.66
CA LEU A 59 -4.94 5.25 -0.38
C LEU A 59 -3.97 4.07 -0.47
N SER A 60 -4.21 3.09 -1.33
CA SER A 60 -3.43 1.84 -1.41
C SER A 60 -1.91 2.03 -1.41
N PRO A 61 -1.32 2.95 -2.20
CA PRO A 61 0.13 3.15 -2.17
C PRO A 61 0.63 3.67 -0.81
N TRP A 62 -0.10 4.61 -0.21
CA TRP A 62 0.23 5.18 1.10
C TRP A 62 0.01 4.17 2.23
N GLY A 63 -1.06 3.39 2.15
CA GLY A 63 -1.34 2.31 3.10
C GLY A 63 -0.30 1.20 3.02
N LEU A 64 0.18 0.84 1.83
CA LEU A 64 1.31 -0.08 1.69
C LEU A 64 2.59 0.49 2.31
N LYS A 65 2.90 1.77 2.07
CA LYS A 65 4.02 2.45 2.73
C LYS A 65 3.93 2.36 4.26
N VAL A 66 2.72 2.52 4.81
CA VAL A 66 2.47 2.32 6.24
C VAL A 66 2.65 0.86 6.65
N CYS A 67 2.12 -0.12 5.90
CA CYS A 67 2.31 -1.54 6.20
C CYS A 67 3.79 -1.94 6.23
N LEU A 68 4.58 -1.43 5.27
CA LEU A 68 6.03 -1.63 5.23
C LEU A 68 6.72 -1.07 6.48
N ALA A 69 6.30 0.10 6.96
CA ALA A 69 6.83 0.64 8.22
C ALA A 69 6.39 -0.17 9.44
N LEU A 70 5.15 -0.67 9.47
CA LEU A 70 4.65 -1.54 10.53
C LEU A 70 5.45 -2.86 10.65
N LEU A 71 6.06 -3.35 9.57
CA LEU A 71 6.94 -4.52 9.62
C LEU A 71 8.22 -4.28 10.44
N ALA A 72 8.64 -3.02 10.61
CA ALA A 72 9.80 -2.66 11.44
C ALA A 72 9.43 -2.47 12.93
N GLU A 73 8.14 -2.37 13.26
CA GLU A 73 7.67 -2.17 14.63
C GLU A 73 7.61 -3.49 15.39
N GLU A 74 7.75 -3.44 16.72
CA GLU A 74 7.77 -4.65 17.56
C GLU A 74 6.39 -5.29 17.72
N LYS A 75 5.38 -4.47 18.01
CA LYS A 75 4.03 -4.90 18.41
C LYS A 75 3.17 -5.51 17.30
N PRO A 76 3.25 -5.10 16.03
CA PRO A 76 2.38 -5.64 15.01
C PRO A 76 2.58 -7.14 14.79
N ASN A 77 1.47 -7.84 14.54
CA ASN A 77 1.53 -9.22 14.07
C ASN A 77 1.98 -9.22 12.61
N LYS A 78 3.27 -9.47 12.40
CA LYS A 78 3.92 -9.41 11.09
C LYS A 78 3.35 -10.45 10.13
N ALA A 79 2.97 -11.64 10.61
CA ALA A 79 2.35 -12.67 9.77
C ALA A 79 1.04 -12.19 9.14
N TRP A 80 0.15 -11.56 9.92
CA TRP A 80 -1.09 -10.99 9.41
C TRP A 80 -0.86 -9.85 8.42
N LEU A 81 0.10 -8.96 8.70
CA LEU A 81 0.50 -7.90 7.76
C LEU A 81 1.02 -8.48 6.45
N LEU A 82 1.94 -9.44 6.49
CA LEU A 82 2.54 -10.05 5.31
C LEU A 82 1.52 -10.80 4.45
N LYS A 83 0.63 -11.56 5.09
CA LYS A 83 -0.50 -12.22 4.41
C LYS A 83 -1.37 -11.19 3.68
N GLY A 84 -1.70 -10.10 4.37
CA GLY A 84 -2.46 -8.98 3.82
C GLY A 84 -1.77 -8.29 2.65
N MET A 85 -0.49 -7.98 2.81
CA MET A 85 0.35 -7.37 1.79
C MET A 85 0.44 -8.26 0.54
N ARG A 86 0.44 -9.59 0.69
CA ARG A 86 0.35 -10.51 -0.46
C ARG A 86 -0.96 -10.37 -1.22
N THR A 87 -2.09 -10.26 -0.54
CA THR A 87 -3.38 -9.96 -1.20
C THR A 87 -3.30 -8.66 -2.00
N LEU A 88 -2.72 -7.60 -1.42
CA LEU A 88 -2.53 -6.32 -2.12
C LEU A 88 -1.62 -6.44 -3.34
N PHE A 89 -0.54 -7.21 -3.23
CA PHE A 89 0.37 -7.48 -4.34
C PHE A 89 -0.36 -8.21 -5.47
N GLU A 90 -1.08 -9.29 -5.17
CA GLU A 90 -1.81 -10.09 -6.16
C GLU A 90 -2.87 -9.24 -6.88
N ALA A 91 -3.64 -8.43 -6.14
CA ALA A 91 -4.62 -7.52 -6.72
C ALA A 91 -4.00 -6.45 -7.64
N ALA A 92 -2.86 -5.88 -7.23
CA ALA A 92 -2.13 -4.91 -8.07
C ALA A 92 -1.52 -5.59 -9.31
N ASN A 93 -0.97 -6.79 -9.16
CA ASN A 93 -0.38 -7.57 -10.23
C ASN A 93 -1.44 -7.97 -11.27
N TYR A 94 -2.61 -8.45 -10.83
CA TYR A 94 -3.75 -8.69 -11.70
C TYR A 94 -4.18 -7.42 -12.44
N SER A 95 -4.32 -6.30 -11.72
CA SER A 95 -4.74 -5.03 -12.32
C SER A 95 -3.75 -4.52 -13.37
N ALA A 96 -2.44 -4.73 -13.17
CA ALA A 96 -1.40 -4.35 -14.11
C ALA A 96 -1.40 -5.16 -15.41
N GLN A 97 -1.98 -6.37 -15.39
CA GLN A 97 -2.15 -7.24 -16.56
C GLN A 97 -3.53 -7.09 -17.22
N SER A 98 -4.42 -6.26 -16.66
CA SER A 98 -5.77 -6.08 -17.19
C SER A 98 -5.78 -5.42 -18.59
N PRO A 99 -6.81 -5.66 -19.42
CA PRO A 99 -6.97 -4.96 -20.70
C PRO A 99 -6.93 -3.43 -20.56
N GLN A 100 -7.45 -2.88 -19.45
CA GLN A 100 -7.41 -1.45 -19.15
C GLN A 100 -5.99 -0.95 -18.92
N ALA A 101 -5.13 -1.75 -18.28
CA ALA A 101 -3.71 -1.43 -18.13
C ALA A 101 -2.98 -1.49 -19.48
N HIS A 102 -3.26 -2.50 -20.32
CA HIS A 102 -2.68 -2.57 -21.67
C HIS A 102 -3.16 -1.45 -22.61
N ALA A 103 -4.38 -0.97 -22.43
CA ALA A 103 -4.93 0.16 -23.18
C ALA A 103 -4.45 1.53 -22.65
N PHE A 104 -3.74 1.57 -21.51
CA PHE A 104 -3.25 2.81 -20.94
C PHE A 104 -2.23 3.47 -21.88
N LYS A 105 -2.52 4.72 -22.27
CA LYS A 105 -1.61 5.55 -23.05
C LYS A 105 -0.99 6.61 -22.15
N GLU A 106 0.30 6.46 -21.92
CA GLU A 106 1.08 7.47 -21.22
C GLU A 106 1.20 8.74 -22.08
N THR A 107 1.09 9.90 -21.43
CA THR A 107 1.38 11.21 -22.01
C THR A 107 2.41 11.91 -21.15
N LYS A 108 3.12 12.92 -21.69
CA LYS A 108 4.10 13.70 -20.92
C LYS A 108 3.51 14.28 -19.61
N GLY A 109 2.26 14.77 -19.67
CA GLY A 109 1.59 15.31 -18.49
C GLY A 109 1.23 14.24 -17.45
N LYS A 110 0.84 13.05 -17.91
CA LYS A 110 0.57 11.89 -17.04
C LYS A 110 1.84 11.40 -16.35
N ALA A 111 2.93 11.24 -17.10
CA ALA A 111 4.24 10.86 -16.57
C ALA A 111 4.76 11.89 -15.55
N LEU A 112 4.61 13.19 -15.82
CA LEU A 112 5.03 14.25 -14.90
C LEU A 112 4.27 14.18 -13.56
N LYS A 113 2.93 14.06 -13.61
CA LYS A 113 2.11 13.91 -12.41
C LYS A 113 2.54 12.69 -11.59
N TYR A 114 2.79 11.57 -12.27
CA TYR A 114 3.26 10.37 -11.61
C TYR A 114 4.64 10.54 -10.99
N GLY A 115 5.58 11.20 -11.67
CA GLY A 115 6.90 11.51 -11.12
C GLY A 115 6.83 12.32 -9.82
N ILE A 116 5.96 13.34 -9.76
CA ILE A 116 5.74 14.14 -8.55
C ILE A 116 5.14 13.27 -7.43
N PHE A 117 4.13 12.47 -7.75
CA PHE A 117 3.52 11.54 -6.80
C PHE A 117 4.53 10.54 -6.23
N LYS A 118 5.31 9.91 -7.12
CA LYS A 118 6.35 8.93 -6.80
C LYS A 118 7.44 9.54 -5.93
N ALA A 119 7.90 10.77 -6.23
CA ALA A 119 8.92 11.43 -5.43
C ALA A 119 8.53 11.53 -3.94
N LYS A 120 7.28 11.91 -3.62
CA LYS A 120 6.82 11.92 -2.22
C LYS A 120 6.54 10.52 -1.66
N LEU A 121 5.99 9.62 -2.48
CA LEU A 121 5.68 8.26 -2.03
C LEU A 121 6.95 7.49 -1.63
N PHE A 122 8.04 7.64 -2.36
CA PHE A 122 9.30 6.94 -2.10
C PHE A 122 10.27 7.72 -1.20
N ASP A 123 9.95 8.97 -0.83
CA ASP A 123 10.74 9.72 0.13
C ASP A 123 10.70 9.07 1.52
N PRO A 124 11.83 8.56 2.05
CA PRO A 124 11.87 7.92 3.36
C PRO A 124 11.65 8.91 4.52
N ALA A 125 11.87 10.20 4.31
CA ALA A 125 11.69 11.27 5.29
C ALA A 125 10.30 11.93 5.21
N PHE A 126 9.44 11.54 4.27
CA PHE A 126 8.11 12.12 4.11
C PHE A 126 7.28 11.98 5.40
N ASP A 127 6.84 13.12 5.93
CA ASP A 127 6.19 13.25 7.24
C ASP A 127 4.66 13.14 7.17
N GLY A 128 4.09 12.85 5.99
CA GLY A 128 2.65 12.72 5.77
C GLY A 128 1.95 13.99 5.29
N ARG A 129 2.59 15.17 5.35
CA ARG A 129 1.93 16.43 4.95
C ARG A 129 1.78 16.54 3.44
N MET A 130 0.56 16.83 3.00
CA MET A 130 0.23 17.09 1.61
C MET A 130 -0.43 18.45 1.49
N ASP A 131 0.19 19.34 0.72
CA ASP A 131 -0.43 20.59 0.31
C ASP A 131 -1.60 20.34 -0.68
N ASP A 132 -2.41 21.37 -0.91
CA ASP A 132 -3.58 21.27 -1.78
C ASP A 132 -3.21 21.01 -3.26
N GLU A 133 -2.01 21.38 -3.70
CA GLU A 133 -1.53 21.10 -5.05
C GLU A 133 -1.26 19.59 -5.23
N PHE A 134 -0.55 18.99 -4.28
CA PHE A 134 -0.28 17.56 -4.28
C PHE A 134 -1.56 16.73 -4.10
N LEU A 135 -2.51 17.22 -3.30
CA LEU A 135 -3.83 16.58 -3.18
C LEU A 135 -4.58 16.60 -4.52
N LYS A 136 -4.47 17.64 -5.34
CA LYS A 136 -5.03 17.67 -6.71
C LYS A 136 -4.36 16.64 -7.62
N ILE A 137 -3.04 16.47 -7.51
CA ILE A 137 -2.31 15.43 -8.24
C ILE A 137 -2.85 14.06 -7.83
N THR A 138 -2.89 13.75 -6.54
CA THR A 138 -3.38 12.46 -6.02
C THR A 138 -4.83 12.17 -6.43
N LYS A 139 -5.69 13.20 -6.46
CA LYS A 139 -7.09 13.06 -6.89
C LYS A 139 -7.24 12.76 -8.38
N THR A 140 -6.34 13.27 -9.22
CA THR A 140 -6.42 13.16 -10.68
C THR A 140 -5.43 12.16 -11.27
N LEU A 141 -4.67 11.45 -10.43
CA LEU A 141 -3.73 10.43 -10.86
C LEU A 141 -4.50 9.25 -11.48
N ASP A 142 -4.09 8.84 -12.67
CA ASP A 142 -4.67 7.68 -13.34
C ASP A 142 -4.54 6.43 -12.46
N ARG A 143 -5.61 5.62 -12.41
CA ARG A 143 -5.62 4.39 -11.61
C ARG A 143 -4.47 3.44 -11.97
N HIS A 144 -4.06 3.42 -13.24
CA HIS A 144 -2.89 2.66 -13.69
C HIS A 144 -1.66 2.94 -12.81
N TYR A 145 -1.32 4.21 -12.57
CA TYR A 145 -0.17 4.58 -11.76
C TYR A 145 -0.32 4.27 -10.27
N LEU A 146 -1.55 4.19 -9.75
CA LEU A 146 -1.76 3.72 -8.37
C LEU A 146 -1.34 2.25 -8.23
N HIS A 147 -1.74 1.39 -9.17
CA HIS A 147 -1.32 0.00 -9.19
C HIS A 147 0.18 -0.17 -9.46
N VAL A 148 0.72 0.58 -10.43
CA VAL A 148 2.17 0.57 -10.71
C VAL A 148 2.96 0.98 -9.46
N SER A 149 2.55 2.02 -8.75
CA SER A 149 3.25 2.47 -7.54
C SER A 149 3.25 1.45 -6.40
N VAL A 150 2.17 0.64 -6.29
CA VAL A 150 2.12 -0.48 -5.33
C VAL A 150 3.15 -1.54 -5.69
N LEU A 151 3.22 -1.94 -6.96
CA LEU A 151 4.21 -2.92 -7.44
C LEU A 151 5.64 -2.41 -7.29
N GLU A 152 5.89 -1.14 -7.62
CA GLU A 152 7.20 -0.52 -7.42
C GLU A 152 7.61 -0.44 -5.94
N LEU A 153 6.67 -0.17 -5.03
CA LEU A 153 6.94 -0.19 -3.59
C LEU A 153 7.34 -1.59 -3.12
N PHE A 154 6.66 -2.64 -3.59
CA PHE A 154 7.05 -4.02 -3.30
C PHE A 154 8.45 -4.33 -3.84
N ALA A 155 8.73 -3.94 -5.09
CA ALA A 155 10.05 -4.14 -5.70
C ALA A 155 11.16 -3.42 -4.91
N ALA A 156 10.92 -2.17 -4.50
CA ALA A 156 11.89 -1.38 -3.72
C ALA A 156 12.12 -1.91 -2.30
N ASN A 157 11.20 -2.70 -1.75
CA ASN A 157 11.27 -3.25 -0.39
C ASN A 157 11.41 -4.78 -0.39
N ARG A 158 11.82 -5.37 -1.51
CA ARG A 158 11.96 -6.83 -1.66
C ARG A 158 12.90 -7.42 -0.62
N ASP A 159 14.05 -6.79 -0.40
CA ASP A 159 15.07 -7.31 0.53
C ASP A 159 14.59 -7.28 1.98
N LEU A 160 13.85 -6.23 2.36
CA LEU A 160 13.20 -6.14 3.68
C LEU A 160 12.24 -7.32 3.88
N ILE A 161 11.38 -7.59 2.88
CA ILE A 161 10.39 -8.67 2.95
C ILE A 161 11.08 -10.04 2.96
N ALA A 162 12.05 -10.27 2.07
CA ALA A 162 12.78 -11.52 1.98
C ALA A 162 13.57 -11.82 3.28
N GLY A 163 14.15 -10.79 3.91
CA GLY A 163 14.85 -10.93 5.18
C GLY A 163 13.97 -11.45 6.31
N LEU A 164 12.66 -11.16 6.30
CA LEU A 164 11.71 -11.67 7.29
C LEU A 164 11.44 -13.18 7.16
N ALA A 165 11.85 -13.83 6.06
CA ALA A 165 11.79 -15.28 5.93
C ALA A 165 12.73 -16.01 6.91
N ALA A 166 13.70 -15.29 7.50
CA ALA A 166 14.57 -15.78 8.57
C ALA A 166 14.05 -15.46 9.98
N SER A 167 12.82 -14.95 10.11
CA SER A 167 12.20 -14.66 11.42
C SER A 167 12.13 -15.92 12.30
N ALA A 168 12.34 -15.75 13.61
CA ALA A 168 12.14 -16.81 14.59
C ALA A 168 10.65 -17.19 14.74
N ASP A 169 9.74 -16.28 14.43
CA ASP A 169 8.30 -16.57 14.35
C ASP A 169 7.99 -17.32 13.04
N ALA A 170 7.62 -18.59 13.15
CA ALA A 170 7.46 -19.50 12.02
C ALA A 170 6.37 -19.04 11.03
N GLU A 171 5.27 -18.46 11.51
CA GLU A 171 4.20 -18.00 10.64
C GLU A 171 4.62 -16.71 9.91
N THR A 172 5.31 -15.79 10.57
CA THR A 172 5.93 -14.61 9.92
C THR A 172 6.92 -15.04 8.85
N ALA A 173 7.83 -15.97 9.16
CA ALA A 173 8.82 -16.48 8.20
C ALA A 173 8.15 -17.08 6.96
N LYS A 174 7.11 -17.89 7.18
CA LYS A 174 6.32 -18.50 6.11
C LYS A 174 5.61 -17.45 5.24
N GLN A 175 4.90 -16.49 5.84
CA GLN A 175 4.18 -15.46 5.08
C GLN A 175 5.16 -14.53 4.32
N ALA A 176 6.32 -14.22 4.91
CA ALA A 176 7.38 -13.48 4.24
C ALA A 176 7.92 -14.21 3.02
N ALA A 177 8.21 -15.51 3.15
CA ALA A 177 8.66 -16.34 2.03
C ALA A 177 7.62 -16.40 0.91
N LEU A 178 6.34 -16.57 1.25
CA LEU A 178 5.25 -16.60 0.27
C LEU A 178 5.10 -15.26 -0.47
N LEU A 179 5.20 -14.14 0.24
CA LEU A 179 5.15 -12.82 -0.38
C LEU A 179 6.39 -12.54 -1.25
N ALA A 180 7.59 -12.86 -0.76
CA ALA A 180 8.83 -12.70 -1.50
C ALA A 180 8.84 -13.53 -2.79
N GLU A 181 8.31 -14.76 -2.74
CA GLU A 181 8.13 -15.61 -3.90
C GLU A 181 7.12 -15.00 -4.89
N ALA A 182 5.98 -14.51 -4.42
CA ALA A 182 5.00 -13.84 -5.27
C ALA A 182 5.58 -12.59 -5.98
N ILE A 183 6.40 -11.81 -5.28
CA ILE A 183 7.10 -10.64 -5.86
C ILE A 183 8.15 -11.08 -6.89
N THR A 184 8.87 -12.16 -6.62
CA THR A 184 9.94 -12.68 -7.50
C THR A 184 9.38 -13.34 -8.76
N ASN A 185 8.30 -14.09 -8.60
CA ASN A 185 7.62 -14.83 -9.65
C ASN A 185 6.14 -14.42 -9.72
N PRO A 186 5.83 -13.20 -10.19
CA PRO A 186 4.46 -12.70 -10.23
C PRO A 186 3.58 -13.60 -11.10
N LYS A 187 2.44 -14.01 -10.56
CA LYS A 187 1.45 -14.81 -11.28
C LYS A 187 1.08 -14.15 -12.60
N GLN A 188 1.11 -14.93 -13.68
CA GLN A 188 0.57 -14.51 -14.97
C GLN A 188 -0.91 -14.85 -15.02
N TYR A 189 -1.73 -13.87 -15.36
CA TYR A 189 -3.16 -14.05 -15.51
C TYR A 189 -3.51 -14.12 -16.99
N PRO A 190 -4.41 -15.03 -17.40
CA PRO A 190 -4.92 -15.03 -18.76
C PRO A 190 -5.79 -13.79 -18.93
N CYS A 191 -5.20 -12.73 -19.45
CA CYS A 191 -5.89 -11.50 -19.81
C CYS A 191 -6.07 -11.53 -21.33
N GLY A 192 -7.32 -11.76 -21.75
CA GLY A 192 -7.71 -11.85 -23.16
C GLY A 192 -7.73 -10.51 -23.88
#